data_AF-A0A1H8XZ35-F1
#
_entry.id   AF-A0A1H8XZ35-F1
#
_cell.length_a   1.000
_cell.length_b   1.000
_cell.length_c   1.000
_cell.angle_alpha   90.00
_cell.angle_beta   90.00
_cell.angle_gamma   90.00
#
_symmetry.space_group_name_H-M   'P 1'
#
loop_
_entity.id
_entity.type
_entity.pdbx_description
1 polymer ?
#
loop_
_entity_poly.entity_id
_entity_poly.type
_entity_poly.pdbx_seq_one_letter_code
_entity_poly.pdbx_strand_id
1 'polypeptide(L)'
;MRKWYADEELIKNSAECDEAFCHHDKNQLAKLVSLCWEKGHDESREPIVRAKYLYNSFTCLNYWISLSIQTDIELKTCPTHTMGLRKYEAEYEKCFYLFRTSYTLCQSTYTNIYAHDDETEIAYFKGFYYSLIVNYSNLLSESGRLIRALGVLDELSSTNFSMALGNLGLKIIDYADLDYDTGHRPILYQKAHEKLSASLQYNNPYPEAAAAFSKKKEELETWIGPDYLQHPYDFPMDINDAAEKNYRKWCAHYVLSLNTLNDVYKGVGAGYDPIHLPNMEKSTIPTMLPRYHGLFNQIKQEYVAARFLAYEGLTIREAHFSDKDVFLVNTPDYPVYGLGIEKIKAAYRSMYAIFDRVTYFLNQYFDLGIPEKEVSYKRILHPNQKDRNRLENFVEENYPLLGLWWIFKDISNRTISGINKHIDPVMSKVSQVRNAIEHRYFKILDYHPDSSSDSSLDNLAYKISFQEFEALTITLMKNTREVIILLVMSIYVSEKNREKLTER
;
A
#
# COMPACT_ATOMS: atom_id res chain seq x y z
N MET A 1 35.51 -7.93 4.20
CA MET A 1 34.13 -8.37 3.89
C MET A 1 34.01 -8.45 2.38
N ARG A 2 33.44 -9.51 1.81
CA ARG A 2 33.25 -9.59 0.35
C ARG A 2 32.15 -8.59 -0.01
N LYS A 3 32.45 -7.63 -0.89
CA LYS A 3 31.47 -6.62 -1.34
C LYS A 3 30.33 -7.35 -2.06
N TRP A 4 29.08 -7.20 -1.60
CA TRP A 4 27.92 -7.95 -2.11
C TRP A 4 27.71 -7.74 -3.62
N TYR A 5 28.03 -6.55 -4.12
CA TYR A 5 27.92 -6.19 -5.53
C TYR A 5 29.04 -6.77 -6.41
N ALA A 6 30.02 -7.45 -5.82
CA ALA A 6 31.09 -8.20 -6.50
C ALA A 6 30.91 -9.73 -6.34
N ASP A 7 29.72 -10.18 -5.93
CA ASP A 7 29.39 -11.60 -5.94
C ASP A 7 29.19 -12.09 -7.38
N GLU A 8 30.17 -12.84 -7.89
CA GLU A 8 30.19 -13.37 -9.26
C GLU A 8 28.97 -14.25 -9.57
N GLU A 9 28.48 -15.02 -8.60
CA GLU A 9 27.31 -15.87 -8.77
C GLU A 9 26.04 -15.02 -8.89
N LEU A 10 25.92 -13.97 -8.06
CA LEU A 10 24.80 -13.03 -8.12
C LEU A 10 24.79 -12.25 -9.44
N ILE A 11 25.95 -11.77 -9.89
CA ILE A 11 26.09 -11.03 -11.15
C ILE A 11 25.71 -11.92 -12.32
N LYS A 12 26.26 -13.15 -12.38
CA LYS A 12 25.95 -14.11 -13.44
C LYS A 12 24.47 -14.44 -13.49
N ASN A 13 23.86 -14.77 -12.35
CA ASN A 13 22.43 -15.10 -12.31
C ASN A 13 21.56 -13.89 -12.68
N SER A 14 21.95 -12.67 -12.31
CA SER A 14 21.23 -11.46 -12.72
C SER A 14 21.28 -11.27 -14.24
N ALA A 15 22.45 -11.47 -14.85
CA ALA A 15 22.60 -11.41 -16.31
C ALA A 15 21.77 -12.48 -17.04
N GLU A 16 21.71 -13.71 -16.51
CA GLU A 16 20.86 -14.77 -17.06
C GLU A 16 19.36 -14.41 -16.98
N CYS A 17 18.93 -13.70 -15.93
CA CYS A 17 17.56 -13.18 -15.81
C CYS A 17 17.26 -12.14 -16.88
N ASP A 18 18.17 -11.19 -17.10
CA ASP A 18 18.02 -10.15 -18.11
C ASP A 18 18.04 -10.74 -19.53
N GLU A 19 18.88 -11.75 -19.79
CA GLU A 19 18.92 -12.46 -21.08
C GLU A 19 17.61 -13.22 -21.35
N ALA A 20 17.08 -13.94 -20.35
CA ALA A 20 15.81 -14.65 -20.48
C ALA A 20 14.63 -13.69 -20.72
N PHE A 21 14.67 -12.50 -20.11
CA PHE A 21 13.70 -11.43 -20.37
C PHE A 21 13.80 -10.94 -21.83
N CYS A 22 15.00 -10.57 -22.29
CA CYS A 22 15.23 -10.06 -23.64
C CYS A 22 14.85 -11.05 -24.74
N HIS A 23 15.05 -12.36 -24.51
CA HIS A 23 14.71 -13.41 -25.47
C HIS A 23 13.26 -13.93 -25.35
N HIS A 24 12.45 -13.41 -24.42
CA HIS A 24 11.10 -13.91 -24.12
C HIS A 24 11.08 -15.42 -23.78
N ASP A 25 12.15 -15.96 -23.19
CA ASP A 25 12.29 -17.39 -22.91
C ASP A 25 11.52 -17.78 -21.65
N LYS A 26 10.26 -18.15 -21.84
CA LYS A 26 9.35 -18.57 -20.78
C LYS A 26 9.87 -19.76 -19.95
N ASN A 27 10.59 -20.69 -20.56
CA ASN A 27 11.11 -21.87 -19.86
C ASN A 27 12.31 -21.50 -18.98
N GLN A 28 13.19 -20.66 -19.50
CA GLN A 28 14.34 -20.18 -18.73
C GLN A 28 13.90 -19.27 -17.58
N LEU A 29 12.91 -18.39 -17.79
CA LEU A 29 12.31 -17.57 -16.73
C LEU A 29 11.80 -18.45 -15.57
N ALA A 30 11.05 -19.51 -15.86
CA ALA A 30 10.51 -20.41 -14.82
C ALA A 30 11.62 -21.11 -14.01
N LYS A 31 12.73 -21.51 -14.66
CA LYS A 31 13.89 -22.09 -13.97
C LYS A 31 14.56 -21.06 -13.05
N LEU A 32 14.78 -19.85 -13.56
CA LEU A 32 15.43 -18.77 -12.81
C LEU A 32 14.60 -18.28 -11.63
N VAL A 33 13.27 -18.28 -11.74
CA VAL A 33 12.36 -18.02 -10.59
C VAL A 33 12.68 -18.96 -9.44
N SER A 34 12.82 -20.26 -9.70
CA SER A 34 13.07 -21.28 -8.67
C SER A 34 14.47 -21.16 -8.08
N LEU A 35 15.49 -21.00 -8.94
CA LEU A 35 16.88 -20.80 -8.51
C LEU A 35 17.04 -19.57 -7.61
N CYS A 36 16.50 -18.43 -8.06
CA CYS A 36 16.59 -17.18 -7.30
C CYS A 36 15.73 -17.22 -6.02
N TRP A 37 14.61 -17.94 -6.03
CA TRP A 37 13.83 -18.18 -4.82
C TRP A 37 14.67 -18.90 -3.75
N GLU A 38 15.31 -20.01 -4.11
CA GLU A 38 16.12 -20.79 -3.16
C GLU A 38 17.26 -19.93 -2.58
N LYS A 39 18.00 -19.23 -3.44
CA LYS A 39 19.12 -18.37 -3.01
C LYS A 39 18.68 -17.17 -2.20
N GLY A 40 17.51 -16.60 -2.47
CA GLY A 40 16.94 -15.50 -1.69
C GLY A 40 16.52 -15.90 -0.27
N HIS A 41 16.23 -17.18 -0.06
CA HIS A 41 15.84 -17.73 1.24
C HIS A 41 16.99 -18.39 2.02
N ASP A 42 18.19 -18.43 1.46
CA ASP A 42 19.40 -18.91 2.13
C ASP A 42 19.85 -17.91 3.21
N GLU A 43 19.53 -18.20 4.47
CA GLU A 43 19.84 -17.33 5.62
C GLU A 43 21.34 -17.23 5.92
N SER A 44 22.19 -18.07 5.32
CA SER A 44 23.65 -17.94 5.43
C SER A 44 24.22 -16.76 4.63
N ARG A 45 23.42 -16.19 3.71
CA ARG A 45 23.82 -15.05 2.86
C ARG A 45 23.46 -13.72 3.49
N GLU A 46 24.24 -12.70 3.14
CA GLU A 46 23.98 -11.32 3.55
C GLU A 46 22.58 -10.86 3.12
N PRO A 47 21.85 -10.09 3.96
CA PRO A 47 20.49 -9.66 3.66
C PRO A 47 20.33 -8.95 2.31
N ILE A 48 21.31 -8.15 1.88
CA ILE A 48 21.27 -7.44 0.60
C ILE A 48 21.41 -8.38 -0.62
N VAL A 49 22.25 -9.42 -0.50
CA VAL A 49 22.39 -10.47 -1.54
C VAL A 49 21.08 -11.24 -1.67
N ARG A 50 20.48 -11.61 -0.54
CA ARG A 50 19.16 -12.26 -0.50
C ARG A 50 18.09 -11.37 -1.13
N ALA A 51 18.08 -10.09 -0.79
CA ALA A 51 17.14 -9.12 -1.36
C ALA A 51 17.24 -9.09 -2.89
N LYS A 52 18.46 -9.05 -3.44
CA LYS A 52 18.68 -9.03 -4.89
C LYS A 52 18.22 -10.32 -5.57
N TYR A 53 18.46 -11.49 -4.99
CA TYR A 53 17.91 -12.75 -5.53
C TYR A 53 16.38 -12.78 -5.50
N LEU A 54 15.75 -12.37 -4.40
CA LEU A 54 14.29 -12.30 -4.32
C LEU A 54 13.69 -11.33 -5.34
N TYR A 55 14.37 -10.20 -5.58
CA TYR A 55 13.99 -9.25 -6.62
C TYR A 55 14.10 -9.85 -8.02
N ASN A 56 15.20 -10.54 -8.34
CA ASN A 56 15.36 -11.22 -9.63
C ASN A 56 14.31 -12.33 -9.82
N SER A 57 13.99 -13.08 -8.76
CA SER A 57 12.90 -14.07 -8.78
C SER A 57 11.55 -13.40 -9.09
N PHE A 58 11.28 -12.24 -8.49
CA PHE A 58 10.09 -11.45 -8.77
C PHE A 58 10.05 -10.95 -10.22
N THR A 59 11.12 -10.34 -10.74
CA THR A 59 11.10 -9.78 -12.10
C THR A 59 10.90 -10.88 -13.15
N CYS A 60 11.56 -12.03 -12.99
CA CYS A 60 11.34 -13.19 -13.87
C CYS A 60 9.92 -13.72 -13.77
N LEU A 61 9.35 -13.85 -12.55
CA LEU A 61 8.00 -14.36 -12.37
C LEU A 61 6.96 -13.40 -12.94
N ASN A 62 7.09 -12.11 -12.66
CA ASN A 62 6.17 -11.08 -13.17
C ASN A 62 6.13 -11.10 -14.69
N TYR A 63 7.32 -11.16 -15.32
CA TYR A 63 7.40 -11.20 -16.76
C TYR A 63 6.87 -12.50 -17.38
N TRP A 64 7.13 -13.63 -16.73
CA TRP A 64 6.54 -14.92 -17.11
C TRP A 64 5.01 -14.86 -17.10
N ILE A 65 4.42 -14.18 -16.10
CA ILE A 65 2.96 -13.97 -16.03
C ILE A 65 2.51 -13.08 -17.20
N SER A 66 3.20 -11.97 -17.46
CA SER A 66 2.85 -11.07 -18.59
C SER A 66 2.83 -11.80 -19.93
N LEU A 67 3.85 -12.61 -20.23
CA LEU A 67 3.89 -13.45 -21.43
C LEU A 67 2.73 -14.46 -21.48
N SER A 68 2.36 -15.01 -20.32
CA SER A 68 1.27 -15.97 -20.19
C SER A 68 -0.10 -15.33 -20.45
N ILE A 69 -0.35 -14.15 -19.89
CA ILE A 69 -1.56 -13.36 -20.12
C ILE A 69 -1.65 -12.94 -21.59
N GLN A 70 -0.56 -12.47 -22.18
CA GLN A 70 -0.52 -12.13 -23.60
C GLN A 70 -0.89 -13.33 -24.48
N THR A 71 -0.29 -14.49 -24.22
CA THR A 71 -0.62 -15.74 -24.93
C THR A 71 -2.11 -16.07 -24.79
N ASP A 72 -2.67 -15.92 -23.59
CA ASP A 72 -4.08 -16.25 -23.33
C ASP A 72 -5.05 -15.28 -24.02
N ILE A 73 -4.69 -14.00 -24.13
CA ILE A 73 -5.43 -12.97 -24.88
C ILE A 73 -5.42 -13.31 -26.37
N GLU A 74 -4.25 -13.64 -26.93
CA GLU A 74 -4.10 -14.04 -28.34
C GLU A 74 -4.92 -15.30 -28.65
N LEU A 75 -4.98 -16.26 -27.72
CA LEU A 75 -5.79 -17.47 -27.82
C LEU A 75 -7.28 -17.26 -27.47
N LYS A 76 -7.69 -16.04 -27.09
CA LYS A 76 -9.05 -15.69 -26.64
C LYS A 76 -9.57 -16.54 -25.47
N THR A 77 -8.66 -17.12 -24.68
CA THR A 77 -9.02 -17.88 -23.46
C THR A 77 -9.15 -16.96 -22.24
N CYS A 78 -8.56 -15.77 -22.32
CA CYS A 78 -8.65 -14.74 -21.30
C CYS A 78 -8.76 -13.36 -21.99
N PRO A 79 -9.96 -12.80 -22.18
CA PRO A 79 -10.17 -11.66 -23.07
C PRO A 79 -9.66 -10.32 -22.51
N THR A 80 -9.36 -10.22 -21.22
CA THR A 80 -8.89 -8.97 -20.59
C THR A 80 -7.67 -9.21 -19.70
N HIS A 81 -6.87 -8.15 -19.50
CA HIS A 81 -5.74 -8.18 -18.57
C HIS A 81 -6.18 -8.51 -17.14
N THR A 82 -7.29 -7.93 -16.67
CA THR A 82 -7.83 -8.18 -15.32
C THR A 82 -8.22 -9.63 -15.11
N MET A 83 -8.85 -10.27 -16.10
CA MET A 83 -9.10 -11.72 -16.06
C MET A 83 -7.80 -12.52 -16.02
N GLY A 84 -6.74 -12.03 -16.68
CA GLY A 84 -5.42 -12.65 -16.67
C GLY A 84 -4.80 -12.62 -15.29
N LEU A 85 -4.86 -11.46 -14.61
CA LEU A 85 -4.45 -11.30 -13.21
C LEU A 85 -5.17 -12.29 -12.29
N ARG A 86 -6.47 -12.54 -12.54
CA ARG A 86 -7.26 -13.53 -11.80
C ARG A 86 -6.84 -14.97 -12.11
N LYS A 87 -6.54 -15.28 -13.37
CA LYS A 87 -6.09 -16.63 -13.78
C LYS A 87 -4.75 -17.00 -13.14
N TYR A 88 -3.82 -16.05 -13.05
CA TYR A 88 -2.48 -16.22 -12.45
C TYR A 88 -2.38 -15.64 -11.04
N GLU A 89 -3.49 -15.65 -10.30
CA GLU A 89 -3.59 -14.96 -9.01
C GLU A 89 -2.62 -15.53 -7.96
N ALA A 90 -2.34 -16.84 -7.98
CA ALA A 90 -1.39 -17.47 -7.07
C ALA A 90 0.07 -17.04 -7.37
N GLU A 91 0.42 -16.88 -8.64
CA GLU A 91 1.72 -16.36 -9.06
C GLU A 91 1.85 -14.87 -8.68
N TYR A 92 0.78 -14.08 -8.80
CA TYR A 92 0.76 -12.69 -8.32
C TYR A 92 0.93 -12.58 -6.80
N GLU A 93 0.31 -13.46 -6.01
CA GLU A 93 0.58 -13.55 -4.56
C GLU A 93 2.06 -13.78 -4.27
N LYS A 94 2.71 -14.64 -5.06
CA LYS A 94 4.16 -14.91 -4.95
C LYS A 94 5.00 -13.70 -5.35
N CYS A 95 4.62 -12.96 -6.40
CA CYS A 95 5.26 -11.68 -6.77
C CYS A 95 5.23 -10.69 -5.61
N PHE A 96 4.06 -10.48 -4.99
CA PHE A 96 3.94 -9.57 -3.84
C PHE A 96 4.84 -9.97 -2.68
N TYR A 97 4.86 -11.24 -2.31
CA TYR A 97 5.73 -11.73 -1.24
C TYR A 97 7.22 -11.54 -1.54
N LEU A 98 7.66 -11.97 -2.72
CA LEU A 98 9.05 -11.84 -3.17
C LEU A 98 9.50 -10.38 -3.10
N PHE A 99 8.66 -9.50 -3.64
CA PHE A 99 8.91 -8.09 -3.67
C PHE A 99 9.00 -7.49 -2.25
N ARG A 100 7.96 -7.67 -1.44
CA ARG A 100 7.88 -7.09 -0.08
C ARG A 100 9.00 -7.58 0.82
N THR A 101 9.39 -8.86 0.67
CA THR A 101 10.52 -9.43 1.41
C THR A 101 11.83 -8.82 0.96
N SER A 102 12.04 -8.67 -0.35
CA SER A 102 13.22 -7.97 -0.91
C SER A 102 13.30 -6.53 -0.39
N TYR A 103 12.20 -5.78 -0.45
CA TYR A 103 12.10 -4.42 0.08
C TYR A 103 12.45 -4.34 1.57
N THR A 104 11.89 -5.23 2.39
CA THR A 104 12.16 -5.27 3.84
C THR A 104 13.63 -5.53 4.13
N LEU A 105 14.25 -6.47 3.41
CA LEU A 105 15.68 -6.76 3.53
C LEU A 105 16.53 -5.54 3.13
N CYS A 106 16.20 -4.86 2.03
CA CYS A 106 16.87 -3.62 1.62
C CYS A 106 16.78 -2.54 2.71
N GLN A 107 15.60 -2.33 3.30
CA GLN A 107 15.42 -1.38 4.41
C GLN A 107 16.28 -1.72 5.62
N SER A 108 16.36 -3.00 5.99
CA SER A 108 17.20 -3.46 7.11
C SER A 108 18.70 -3.22 6.88
N THR A 109 19.14 -3.21 5.63
CA THR A 109 20.54 -2.98 5.26
C THR A 109 20.90 -1.51 5.03
N TYR A 110 19.89 -0.64 4.88
CA TYR A 110 20.09 0.76 4.51
C TYR A 110 21.06 1.46 5.46
N THR A 111 20.79 1.43 6.77
CA THR A 111 21.62 2.11 7.77
C THR A 111 23.07 1.61 7.74
N ASN A 112 23.28 0.30 7.58
CA ASN A 112 24.61 -0.27 7.53
C ASN A 112 25.36 0.18 6.27
N ILE A 113 24.73 0.13 5.09
CA ILE A 113 25.38 0.53 3.83
C ILE A 113 25.82 2.00 3.87
N TYR A 114 24.96 2.90 4.36
CA TYR A 114 25.29 4.32 4.45
C TYR A 114 26.29 4.64 5.58
N ALA A 115 26.39 3.80 6.61
CA ALA A 115 27.39 3.98 7.68
C ALA A 115 28.82 3.66 7.24
N HIS A 116 29.02 2.86 6.19
CA HIS A 116 30.35 2.53 5.66
C HIS A 116 30.95 3.63 4.78
N ASP A 117 30.13 4.60 4.33
CA ASP A 117 30.54 5.74 3.49
C ASP A 117 31.31 5.35 2.21
N ASP A 118 31.07 4.15 1.67
CA ASP A 118 31.62 3.69 0.40
C ASP A 118 30.71 4.16 -0.75
N GLU A 119 31.13 5.21 -1.47
CA GLU A 119 30.39 5.78 -2.59
C GLU A 119 30.01 4.74 -3.67
N THR A 120 30.88 3.76 -3.91
CA THR A 120 30.62 2.71 -4.91
C THR A 120 29.51 1.78 -4.44
N GLU A 121 29.59 1.33 -3.19
CA GLU A 121 28.54 0.49 -2.60
C GLU A 121 27.18 1.20 -2.55
N ILE A 122 27.19 2.47 -2.16
CA ILE A 122 25.99 3.32 -2.14
C ILE A 122 25.41 3.47 -3.55
N ALA A 123 26.25 3.63 -4.59
CA ALA A 123 25.78 3.72 -5.97
C ALA A 123 25.11 2.42 -6.45
N TYR A 124 25.72 1.26 -6.19
CA TYR A 124 25.11 -0.05 -6.51
C TYR A 124 23.81 -0.27 -5.74
N PHE A 125 23.78 0.08 -4.45
CA PHE A 125 22.57 -0.02 -3.65
C PHE A 125 21.46 0.88 -4.19
N LYS A 126 21.75 2.15 -4.53
CA LYS A 126 20.77 3.07 -5.13
C LYS A 126 20.23 2.54 -6.46
N GLY A 127 21.10 2.06 -7.35
CA GLY A 127 20.67 1.47 -8.63
C GLY A 127 19.69 0.32 -8.45
N PHE A 128 19.99 -0.58 -7.50
CA PHE A 128 19.10 -1.68 -7.15
C PHE A 128 17.81 -1.19 -6.46
N TYR A 129 17.91 -0.41 -5.38
CA TYR A 129 16.77 0.06 -4.59
C TYR A 129 15.80 0.88 -5.43
N TYR A 130 16.29 1.76 -6.29
CA TYR A 130 15.42 2.61 -7.12
C TYR A 130 14.64 1.79 -8.14
N SER A 131 15.31 0.82 -8.79
CA SER A 131 14.66 -0.10 -9.72
C SER A 131 13.61 -0.97 -9.02
N LEU A 132 13.94 -1.42 -7.80
CA LEU A 132 13.03 -2.13 -6.92
C LEU A 132 11.77 -1.27 -6.68
N ILE A 133 11.91 -0.05 -6.14
CA ILE A 133 10.77 0.84 -5.84
C ILE A 133 9.86 1.08 -7.05
N VAL A 134 10.43 1.39 -8.23
CA VAL A 134 9.65 1.60 -9.45
C VAL A 134 8.85 0.36 -9.83
N ASN A 135 9.48 -0.81 -9.82
CA ASN A 135 8.81 -2.06 -10.15
C ASN A 135 7.78 -2.47 -9.09
N TYR A 136 7.98 -2.13 -7.82
CA TYR A 136 6.94 -2.34 -6.81
C TYR A 136 5.68 -1.57 -7.16
N SER A 137 5.87 -0.29 -7.49
CA SER A 137 4.78 0.62 -7.75
C SER A 137 4.02 0.20 -8.98
N ASN A 138 4.70 -0.33 -10.00
CA ASN A 138 4.06 -0.93 -11.16
C ASN A 138 3.20 -2.14 -10.77
N LEU A 139 3.74 -3.09 -10.00
CA LEU A 139 2.98 -4.24 -9.51
C LEU A 139 1.74 -3.83 -8.69
N LEU A 140 1.91 -2.84 -7.79
CA LEU A 140 0.80 -2.30 -7.01
C LEU A 140 -0.26 -1.65 -7.91
N SER A 141 0.17 -0.84 -8.88
CA SER A 141 -0.73 -0.22 -9.85
C SER A 141 -1.48 -1.26 -10.68
N GLU A 142 -0.82 -2.31 -11.18
CA GLU A 142 -1.49 -3.40 -11.92
C GLU A 142 -2.56 -4.10 -11.07
N SER A 143 -2.37 -4.15 -9.75
CA SER A 143 -3.31 -4.73 -8.79
C SER A 143 -4.41 -3.77 -8.29
N GLY A 144 -4.52 -2.55 -8.82
CA GLY A 144 -5.49 -1.55 -8.36
C GLY A 144 -5.11 -0.83 -7.05
N ARG A 145 -3.94 -1.10 -6.49
CA ARG A 145 -3.39 -0.48 -5.26
C ARG A 145 -2.72 0.87 -5.55
N LEU A 146 -3.41 1.73 -6.31
CA LEU A 146 -2.84 2.96 -6.86
C LEU A 146 -2.34 3.93 -5.78
N ILE A 147 -3.08 4.06 -4.67
CA ILE A 147 -2.71 4.91 -3.54
C ILE A 147 -1.38 4.44 -2.91
N ARG A 148 -1.25 3.12 -2.66
CA ARG A 148 0.02 2.56 -2.18
C ARG A 148 1.14 2.72 -3.19
N ALA A 149 0.84 2.57 -4.49
CA ALA A 149 1.80 2.74 -5.58
C ALA A 149 2.39 4.16 -5.61
N LEU A 150 1.55 5.20 -5.41
CA LEU A 150 1.99 6.60 -5.26
C LEU A 150 2.90 6.77 -4.04
N GLY A 151 2.46 6.29 -2.87
CA GLY A 151 3.22 6.43 -1.64
C GLY A 151 4.59 5.74 -1.65
N VAL A 152 4.73 4.65 -2.43
CA VAL A 152 6.01 3.95 -2.64
C VAL A 152 6.94 4.75 -3.57
N LEU A 153 6.45 5.28 -4.69
CA LEU A 153 7.26 6.11 -5.59
C LEU A 153 7.67 7.44 -4.96
N ASP A 154 6.84 7.96 -4.06
CA ASP A 154 7.12 9.21 -3.37
C ASP A 154 8.36 9.14 -2.45
N GLU A 155 8.82 7.94 -2.09
CA GLU A 155 10.15 7.76 -1.45
C GLU A 155 11.30 8.27 -2.33
N LEU A 156 11.09 8.30 -3.65
CA LEU A 156 12.07 8.76 -4.63
C LEU A 156 11.72 10.13 -5.23
N SER A 157 10.68 10.81 -4.76
CA SER A 157 10.19 12.05 -5.36
C SER A 157 11.15 13.24 -5.21
N SER A 158 12.07 13.19 -4.26
CA SER A 158 13.16 14.16 -4.06
C SER A 158 14.47 13.74 -4.72
N THR A 159 14.49 12.63 -5.46
CA THR A 159 15.66 12.16 -6.21
C THR A 159 15.57 12.60 -7.66
N ASN A 160 16.71 12.65 -8.36
CA ASN A 160 16.76 12.93 -9.80
C ASN A 160 16.59 11.64 -10.65
N PHE A 161 15.92 10.61 -10.11
CA PHE A 161 15.72 9.35 -10.84
C PHE A 161 14.51 9.46 -11.77
N SER A 162 14.79 9.78 -13.05
CA SER A 162 13.79 10.09 -14.07
C SER A 162 12.70 9.02 -14.19
N MET A 163 13.07 7.73 -14.16
CA MET A 163 12.06 6.66 -14.23
C MET A 163 11.05 6.70 -13.07
N ALA A 164 11.47 7.03 -11.85
CA ALA A 164 10.54 7.16 -10.73
C ALA A 164 9.65 8.39 -10.86
N LEU A 165 10.22 9.55 -11.24
CA LEU A 165 9.46 10.79 -11.42
C LEU A 165 8.42 10.66 -12.54
N GLY A 166 8.79 10.09 -13.68
CA GLY A 166 7.87 9.86 -14.78
C GLY A 166 6.77 8.87 -14.44
N ASN A 167 7.11 7.75 -13.78
CA ASN A 167 6.11 6.79 -13.29
C ASN A 167 5.17 7.39 -12.25
N LEU A 168 5.68 8.27 -11.38
CA LEU A 168 4.87 8.98 -10.40
C LEU A 168 3.88 9.92 -11.12
N GLY A 169 4.35 10.68 -12.12
CA GLY A 169 3.49 11.52 -12.94
C GLY A 169 2.38 10.74 -13.64
N LEU A 170 2.69 9.60 -14.28
CA LEU A 170 1.70 8.73 -14.92
C LEU A 170 0.65 8.22 -13.92
N LYS A 171 1.07 7.73 -12.75
CA LYS A 171 0.14 7.21 -11.74
C LYS A 171 -0.71 8.31 -11.10
N ILE A 172 -0.21 9.54 -11.00
CA ILE A 172 -1.02 10.67 -10.55
C ILE A 172 -2.11 11.00 -11.58
N ILE A 173 -1.85 10.85 -12.89
CA ILE A 173 -2.88 10.99 -13.93
C ILE A 173 -3.96 9.92 -13.75
N ASP A 174 -3.56 8.64 -13.64
CA ASP A 174 -4.51 7.54 -13.41
C ASP A 174 -5.34 7.78 -12.13
N TYR A 175 -4.72 8.37 -11.10
CA TYR A 175 -5.38 8.68 -9.83
C TYR A 175 -6.38 9.83 -9.96
N ALA A 176 -6.02 10.88 -10.69
CA ALA A 176 -6.89 12.01 -10.98
C ALA A 176 -8.11 11.59 -11.81
N ASP A 177 -7.94 10.68 -12.78
CA ASP A 177 -9.02 10.16 -13.61
C ASP A 177 -10.08 9.38 -12.80
N LEU A 178 -9.66 8.81 -11.65
CA LEU A 178 -10.50 8.05 -10.71
C LEU A 178 -11.04 8.89 -9.56
N ASP A 179 -10.56 10.12 -9.35
CA ASP A 179 -11.05 11.00 -8.29
C ASP A 179 -12.47 11.47 -8.63
N TYR A 180 -13.42 11.34 -7.71
CA TYR A 180 -14.81 11.76 -7.93
C TYR A 180 -14.94 13.30 -7.85
N ASP A 181 -14.02 13.99 -7.17
CA ASP A 181 -14.04 15.43 -6.99
C ASP A 181 -13.39 16.13 -8.20
N THR A 182 -14.22 16.75 -9.03
CA THR A 182 -13.79 17.47 -10.23
C THR A 182 -12.96 18.71 -9.92
N GLY A 183 -13.02 19.26 -8.70
CA GLY A 183 -12.14 20.33 -8.23
C GLY A 183 -10.74 19.84 -7.86
N HIS A 184 -10.61 18.59 -7.40
CA HIS A 184 -9.30 17.99 -7.10
C HIS A 184 -8.53 17.58 -8.36
N ARG A 185 -9.20 17.12 -9.42
CA ARG A 185 -8.52 16.60 -10.62
C ARG A 185 -7.52 17.56 -11.25
N PRO A 186 -7.84 18.85 -11.50
CA PRO A 186 -6.87 19.79 -12.07
C PRO A 186 -5.63 19.98 -11.19
N ILE A 187 -5.80 19.98 -9.87
CA ILE A 187 -4.69 20.06 -8.89
C ILE A 187 -3.77 18.84 -9.03
N LEU A 188 -4.36 17.64 -9.10
CA LEU A 188 -3.61 16.40 -9.31
C LEU A 188 -2.90 16.38 -10.67
N TYR A 189 -3.57 16.82 -11.75
CA TYR A 189 -2.94 16.93 -13.07
C TYR A 189 -1.78 17.93 -13.11
N GLN A 190 -1.89 19.08 -12.44
CA GLN A 190 -0.77 20.02 -12.28
C GLN A 190 0.41 19.34 -11.58
N LYS A 191 0.15 18.55 -10.53
CA LYS A 191 1.20 17.80 -9.84
C LYS A 191 1.82 16.70 -10.71
N ALA A 192 1.02 16.02 -11.53
CA ALA A 192 1.53 15.07 -12.51
C ALA A 192 2.43 15.74 -13.55
N HIS A 193 2.03 16.92 -14.05
CA HIS A 193 2.84 17.72 -14.98
C HIS A 193 4.17 18.14 -14.37
N GLU A 194 4.20 18.57 -13.11
CA GLU A 194 5.45 18.86 -12.37
C GLU A 194 6.41 17.65 -12.40
N LYS A 195 5.88 16.44 -12.11
CA LYS A 195 6.70 15.23 -12.06
C LYS A 195 7.18 14.76 -13.44
N LEU A 196 6.32 14.84 -14.46
CA LEU A 196 6.72 14.53 -15.84
C LEU A 196 7.77 15.53 -16.37
N SER A 197 7.60 16.82 -16.08
CA SER A 197 8.55 17.86 -16.46
C SER A 197 9.91 17.65 -15.78
N ALA A 198 9.93 17.37 -14.48
CA ALA A 198 11.15 17.03 -13.76
C ALA A 198 11.82 15.76 -14.33
N SER A 199 11.03 14.72 -14.63
CA SER A 199 11.54 13.48 -15.25
C SER A 199 12.23 13.71 -16.59
N LEU A 200 11.78 14.66 -17.40
CA LEU A 200 12.34 14.96 -18.72
C LEU A 200 13.56 15.88 -18.65
N GLN A 201 13.74 16.59 -17.53
CA GLN A 201 14.89 17.47 -17.29
C GLN A 201 16.13 16.70 -16.80
N TYR A 202 15.93 15.68 -15.97
CA TYR A 202 17.02 14.89 -15.38
C TYR A 202 17.36 13.65 -16.22
N ASN A 203 18.60 13.13 -16.09
CA ASN A 203 19.19 11.98 -16.80
C ASN A 203 18.20 11.18 -17.67
N ASN A 204 18.32 11.34 -18.99
CA ASN A 204 17.39 10.84 -20.00
C ASN A 204 16.83 9.45 -19.62
N PRO A 205 15.51 9.32 -19.32
CA PRO A 205 14.89 8.01 -19.23
C PRO A 205 15.09 7.26 -20.55
N TYR A 206 14.90 5.94 -20.54
CA TYR A 206 14.94 5.15 -21.78
C TYR A 206 14.10 5.83 -22.88
N PRO A 207 14.57 5.88 -24.14
CA PRO A 207 13.93 6.69 -25.19
C PRO A 207 12.41 6.47 -25.32
N GLU A 208 11.95 5.23 -25.16
CA GLU A 208 10.54 4.86 -25.20
C GLU A 208 9.74 5.46 -24.03
N ALA A 209 10.32 5.44 -22.82
CA ALA A 209 9.72 6.06 -21.64
C ALA A 209 9.71 7.58 -21.76
N ALA A 210 10.79 8.19 -22.28
CA ALA A 210 10.87 9.62 -22.54
C ALA A 210 9.75 10.09 -23.49
N ALA A 211 9.54 9.34 -24.58
CA ALA A 211 8.47 9.62 -25.55
C ALA A 211 7.08 9.53 -24.90
N ALA A 212 6.83 8.50 -24.09
CA ALA A 212 5.57 8.35 -23.37
C ALA A 212 5.33 9.50 -22.36
N PHE A 213 6.36 9.91 -21.62
CA PHE A 213 6.27 11.02 -20.67
C PHE A 213 6.05 12.35 -21.36
N SER A 214 6.75 12.63 -22.48
CA SER A 214 6.55 13.86 -23.26
C SER A 214 5.13 13.94 -23.79
N LYS A 215 4.64 12.85 -24.40
CA LYS A 215 3.26 12.79 -24.90
C LYS A 215 2.23 13.08 -23.81
N LYS A 216 2.36 12.46 -22.64
CA LYS A 216 1.44 12.69 -21.51
C LYS A 216 1.54 14.11 -20.95
N LYS A 217 2.74 14.69 -20.90
CA LYS A 217 2.95 16.09 -20.51
C LYS A 217 2.24 17.05 -21.47
N GLU A 218 2.37 16.84 -22.78
CA GLU A 218 1.72 17.66 -23.82
C GLU A 218 0.18 17.52 -23.79
N GLU A 219 -0.33 16.31 -23.55
CA GLU A 219 -1.76 16.06 -23.32
C GLU A 219 -2.29 16.88 -22.12
N LEU A 220 -1.56 16.88 -20.99
CA LEU A 220 -1.91 17.67 -19.83
C LEU A 220 -1.88 19.18 -20.13
N GLU A 221 -0.83 19.69 -20.76
CA GLU A 221 -0.72 21.11 -21.15
C GLU A 221 -1.91 21.59 -21.97
N THR A 222 -2.46 20.71 -22.81
CA THR A 222 -3.66 20.97 -23.60
C THR A 222 -4.94 21.00 -22.74
N TRP A 223 -5.06 20.11 -21.75
CA TRP A 223 -6.28 19.96 -20.94
C TRP A 223 -6.44 20.99 -19.83
N ILE A 224 -5.38 21.27 -19.07
CA ILE A 224 -5.42 22.22 -17.93
C ILE A 224 -5.13 23.65 -18.34
N GLY A 225 -4.44 23.86 -19.46
CA GLY A 225 -4.08 25.18 -19.97
C GLY A 225 -2.90 25.84 -19.22
N PRO A 226 -2.24 26.83 -19.84
CA PRO A 226 -1.01 27.43 -19.33
C PRO A 226 -1.23 28.22 -18.03
N ASP A 227 -2.39 28.87 -17.87
CA ASP A 227 -2.68 29.71 -16.69
C ASP A 227 -2.71 28.88 -15.41
N TYR A 228 -3.31 27.69 -15.46
CA TYR A 228 -3.39 26.79 -14.32
C TYR A 228 -2.00 26.21 -13.98
N LEU A 229 -1.19 25.88 -15.00
CA LEU A 229 0.16 25.35 -14.80
C LEU A 229 1.12 26.34 -14.14
N GLN A 230 0.97 27.64 -14.41
CA GLN A 230 1.85 28.68 -13.85
C GLN A 230 1.58 29.02 -12.39
N HIS A 231 0.37 28.73 -11.89
CA HIS A 231 -0.06 29.10 -10.55
C HIS A 231 -0.30 27.83 -9.71
N PRO A 232 0.65 27.42 -8.86
CA PRO A 232 0.44 26.32 -7.93
C PRO A 232 -0.83 26.53 -7.12
N TYR A 233 -1.60 25.46 -6.92
CA TYR A 233 -2.78 25.52 -6.07
C TYR A 233 -2.42 25.98 -4.65
N ASP A 234 -2.96 27.11 -4.24
CA ASP A 234 -2.83 27.63 -2.88
C ASP A 234 -3.95 27.06 -2.01
N PHE A 235 -3.55 26.34 -0.95
CA PHE A 235 -4.52 25.72 -0.06
C PHE A 235 -5.09 26.78 0.88
N PRO A 236 -6.42 27.01 0.91
CA PRO A 236 -7.01 27.96 1.82
C PRO A 236 -6.75 27.50 3.26
N MET A 237 -6.03 28.31 4.05
CA MET A 237 -5.63 27.94 5.40
C MET A 237 -5.78 29.09 6.38
N ASP A 238 -6.75 28.95 7.27
CA ASP A 238 -6.91 29.78 8.46
C ASP A 238 -7.09 28.85 9.67
N ILE A 239 -5.97 28.33 10.20
CA ILE A 239 -5.96 27.50 11.42
C ILE A 239 -5.24 28.30 12.50
N ASN A 240 -6.05 28.86 13.41
CA ASN A 240 -5.56 29.70 14.50
C ASN A 240 -5.12 28.90 15.73
N ASP A 241 -5.64 27.68 15.93
CA ASP A 241 -5.22 26.82 17.03
C ASP A 241 -3.93 26.06 16.72
N ALA A 242 -2.93 26.20 17.59
CA ALA A 242 -1.63 25.56 17.44
C ALA A 242 -1.71 24.02 17.61
N ALA A 243 -2.58 23.53 18.49
CA ALA A 243 -2.75 22.09 18.71
C ALA A 243 -3.37 21.43 17.46
N GLU A 244 -4.44 22.00 16.92
CA GLU A 244 -5.03 21.58 15.66
C GLU A 244 -4.02 21.63 14.50
N LYS A 245 -3.25 22.71 14.39
CA LYS A 245 -2.23 22.85 13.33
C LYS A 245 -1.16 21.76 13.41
N ASN A 246 -0.71 21.40 14.61
CA ASN A 246 0.26 20.32 14.81
C ASN A 246 -0.32 18.95 14.46
N TYR A 247 -1.56 18.68 14.85
CA TYR A 247 -2.28 17.46 14.48
C TYR A 247 -2.43 17.34 12.96
N ARG A 248 -2.90 18.39 12.28
CA ARG A 248 -3.07 18.37 10.81
C ARG A 248 -1.74 18.26 10.06
N LYS A 249 -0.66 18.85 10.57
CA LYS A 249 0.71 18.63 10.04
C LYS A 249 1.13 17.16 10.17
N TRP A 250 0.87 16.54 11.32
CA TRP A 250 1.17 15.13 11.53
C TRP A 250 0.36 14.24 10.58
N CYS A 251 -0.95 14.49 10.44
CA CYS A 251 -1.80 13.80 9.48
C CYS A 251 -1.28 13.94 8.05
N ALA A 252 -0.93 15.15 7.63
CA ALA A 252 -0.44 15.42 6.29
C ALA A 252 0.92 14.74 6.02
N HIS A 253 1.86 14.79 6.98
CA HIS A 253 3.19 14.20 6.88
C HIS A 253 3.14 12.68 6.70
N TYR A 254 2.33 12.01 7.52
CA TYR A 254 2.16 10.55 7.46
C TYR A 254 1.15 10.08 6.40
N VAL A 255 0.52 11.00 5.65
CA VAL A 255 -0.52 10.71 4.64
C VAL A 255 -1.69 9.95 5.27
N LEU A 256 -2.29 10.53 6.32
CA LEU A 256 -3.35 9.93 7.14
C LEU A 256 -4.70 10.65 6.99
N SER A 257 -4.77 11.73 6.21
CA SER A 257 -6.00 12.49 6.00
C SER A 257 -6.86 11.85 4.91
N LEU A 258 -8.16 11.71 5.11
CA LEU A 258 -9.11 11.24 4.09
C LEU A 258 -9.33 12.33 3.02
N ASN A 259 -8.25 12.72 2.35
CA ASN A 259 -8.14 13.70 1.29
C ASN A 259 -7.23 13.11 0.22
N THR A 260 -7.72 13.03 -1.02
CA THR A 260 -6.95 12.53 -2.16
C THR A 260 -5.76 13.43 -2.49
N LEU A 261 -5.83 14.73 -2.19
CA LEU A 261 -4.69 15.64 -2.35
C LEU A 261 -3.55 15.35 -1.36
N ASN A 262 -3.83 14.69 -0.22
CA ASN A 262 -2.77 14.34 0.73
C ASN A 262 -1.80 13.28 0.18
N ASP A 263 -2.19 12.53 -0.86
CA ASP A 263 -1.32 11.55 -1.52
C ASP A 263 -0.19 12.19 -2.31
N VAL A 264 -0.32 13.48 -2.66
CA VAL A 264 0.69 14.21 -3.46
C VAL A 264 1.16 15.51 -2.81
N TYR A 265 0.45 16.00 -1.78
CA TYR A 265 0.83 17.13 -0.94
C TYR A 265 0.90 16.73 0.54
N LYS A 266 2.08 16.92 1.15
CA LYS A 266 2.33 16.64 2.58
C LYS A 266 2.23 17.88 3.48
N GLY A 267 1.70 18.97 2.95
CA GLY A 267 1.47 20.20 3.69
C GLY A 267 0.19 20.13 4.52
N VAL A 268 0.12 20.92 5.60
CA VAL A 268 -1.08 21.04 6.45
C VAL A 268 -2.35 21.43 5.67
N GLY A 269 -2.21 22.04 4.48
CA GLY A 269 -3.32 22.37 3.58
C GLY A 269 -4.09 21.13 3.11
N ALA A 270 -3.46 19.96 3.03
CA ALA A 270 -4.11 18.69 2.71
C ALA A 270 -4.47 17.86 3.96
N GLY A 271 -4.22 18.39 5.16
CA GLY A 271 -4.37 17.72 6.46
C GLY A 271 -5.80 17.64 7.00
N TYR A 272 -6.82 17.45 6.15
CA TYR A 272 -8.24 17.43 6.52
C TYR A 272 -9.00 16.31 5.78
N ASP A 273 -10.29 16.08 6.07
CA ASP A 273 -11.03 14.88 5.64
C ASP A 273 -12.27 15.17 4.75
N PRO A 274 -12.10 15.76 3.54
CA PRO A 274 -13.21 16.14 2.68
C PRO A 274 -13.96 14.95 2.07
N ILE A 275 -13.37 13.74 2.05
CA ILE A 275 -13.91 12.65 1.23
C ILE A 275 -15.38 12.34 1.54
N HIS A 276 -16.20 12.13 0.53
CA HIS A 276 -17.58 11.69 0.67
C HIS A 276 -17.93 10.71 -0.44
N LEU A 277 -19.03 9.96 -0.28
CA LEU A 277 -19.53 9.12 -1.36
C LEU A 277 -20.02 9.99 -2.53
N PRO A 278 -19.86 9.53 -3.78
CA PRO A 278 -20.48 10.18 -4.93
C PRO A 278 -22.00 10.01 -4.89
N ASN A 279 -22.70 10.72 -5.77
CA ASN A 279 -24.13 10.49 -6.00
C ASN A 279 -24.37 9.02 -6.40
N MET A 280 -25.46 8.42 -5.90
CA MET A 280 -25.81 7.02 -6.17
C MET A 280 -27.25 6.92 -6.68
N GLU A 281 -27.45 6.29 -7.83
CA GLU A 281 -28.78 6.13 -8.45
C GLU A 281 -29.62 5.06 -7.74
N LYS A 282 -28.98 4.11 -7.04
CA LYS A 282 -29.63 2.97 -6.34
C LYS A 282 -30.56 3.35 -5.17
N SER A 283 -30.95 4.62 -5.05
CA SER A 283 -32.03 5.10 -4.19
C SER A 283 -33.37 5.16 -4.94
N THR A 284 -33.71 4.15 -5.75
CA THR A 284 -35.04 4.01 -6.37
C THR A 284 -36.10 3.45 -5.41
N ILE A 285 -35.73 3.13 -4.16
CA ILE A 285 -36.69 2.82 -3.11
C ILE A 285 -36.99 4.12 -2.34
N PRO A 286 -38.26 4.53 -2.20
CA PRO A 286 -38.70 5.64 -1.33
C PRO A 286 -38.47 5.37 0.17
N THR A 287 -37.42 4.66 0.56
CA THR A 287 -36.97 4.55 1.95
C THR A 287 -36.25 5.85 2.31
N MET A 288 -36.90 6.64 3.15
CA MET A 288 -36.65 8.06 3.47
C MET A 288 -35.23 8.47 3.97
N LEU A 289 -34.22 7.60 3.97
CA LEU A 289 -32.90 7.91 4.55
C LEU A 289 -31.72 7.38 3.69
N PRO A 290 -30.65 8.17 3.51
CA PRO A 290 -29.49 7.81 2.69
C PRO A 290 -28.58 6.81 3.42
N ARG A 291 -29.01 5.56 3.55
CA ARG A 291 -28.36 4.52 4.38
C ARG A 291 -26.88 4.29 4.10
N TYR A 292 -26.45 4.35 2.84
CA TYR A 292 -25.03 4.18 2.47
C TYR A 292 -24.19 5.36 2.96
N HIS A 293 -24.71 6.59 2.83
CA HIS A 293 -24.06 7.77 3.40
C HIS A 293 -24.01 7.69 4.93
N GLY A 294 -25.07 7.18 5.59
CA GLY A 294 -25.07 6.93 7.03
C GLY A 294 -23.98 5.97 7.48
N LEU A 295 -23.86 4.81 6.81
CA LEU A 295 -22.80 3.84 7.08
C LEU A 295 -21.40 4.41 6.80
N PHE A 296 -21.26 5.18 5.72
CA PHE A 296 -19.98 5.81 5.39
C PHE A 296 -19.58 6.91 6.38
N ASN A 297 -20.55 7.70 6.87
CA ASN A 297 -20.32 8.68 7.93
C ASN A 297 -19.79 8.00 9.20
N GLN A 298 -20.32 6.83 9.56
CA GLN A 298 -19.80 6.02 10.66
C GLN A 298 -18.35 5.61 10.40
N ILE A 299 -18.04 5.06 9.22
CA ILE A 299 -16.67 4.66 8.85
C ILE A 299 -15.70 5.84 8.95
N LYS A 300 -16.08 7.01 8.41
CA LYS A 300 -15.27 8.24 8.50
C LYS A 300 -15.03 8.65 9.95
N GLN A 301 -16.08 8.70 10.76
CA GLN A 301 -15.97 9.16 12.14
C GLN A 301 -15.13 8.20 13.00
N GLU A 302 -15.31 6.89 12.83
CA GLU A 302 -14.50 5.87 13.49
C GLU A 302 -13.03 6.00 13.11
N TYR A 303 -12.72 6.21 11.82
CA TYR A 303 -11.35 6.41 11.35
C TYR A 303 -10.71 7.66 11.95
N VAL A 304 -11.38 8.81 11.86
CA VAL A 304 -10.83 10.09 12.34
C VAL A 304 -10.63 10.06 13.87
N ALA A 305 -11.55 9.44 14.61
CA ALA A 305 -11.41 9.26 16.06
C ALA A 305 -10.22 8.34 16.41
N ALA A 306 -10.11 7.19 15.75
CA ALA A 306 -8.99 6.27 15.95
C ALA A 306 -7.65 6.92 15.59
N ARG A 307 -7.58 7.68 14.49
CA ARG A 307 -6.38 8.42 14.08
C ARG A 307 -5.98 9.44 15.13
N PHE A 308 -6.93 10.17 15.72
CA PHE A 308 -6.64 11.14 16.77
C PHE A 308 -6.14 10.45 18.06
N LEU A 309 -6.72 9.33 18.47
CA LEU A 309 -6.22 8.53 19.59
C LEU A 309 -4.78 8.05 19.37
N ALA A 310 -4.45 7.60 18.15
CA ALA A 310 -3.08 7.24 17.79
C ALA A 310 -2.14 8.45 17.84
N TYR A 311 -2.56 9.61 17.32
CA TYR A 311 -1.79 10.86 17.39
C TYR A 311 -1.45 11.21 18.84
N GLU A 312 -2.47 11.27 19.72
CA GLU A 312 -2.26 11.58 21.13
C GLU A 312 -1.31 10.57 21.79
N GLY A 313 -1.54 9.27 21.58
CA GLY A 313 -0.73 8.23 22.19
C GLY A 313 0.73 8.19 21.70
N LEU A 314 0.98 8.58 20.45
CA LEU A 314 2.33 8.59 19.86
C LEU A 314 3.10 9.89 20.14
N THR A 315 2.39 11.01 20.30
CA THR A 315 3.03 12.34 20.43
C THR A 315 3.04 12.90 21.84
N ILE A 316 2.05 12.56 22.67
CA ILE A 316 1.96 13.01 24.07
C ILE A 316 2.59 11.94 24.96
N ARG A 317 3.83 12.21 25.40
CA ARG A 317 4.60 11.30 26.28
C ARG A 317 4.49 11.61 27.77
N GLU A 318 3.78 12.67 28.12
CA GLU A 318 3.59 13.07 29.52
C GLU A 318 2.66 12.10 30.25
N ALA A 319 2.96 11.83 31.51
CA ALA A 319 2.10 10.99 32.35
C ALA A 319 0.73 11.65 32.54
N HIS A 320 -0.34 10.92 32.23
CA HIS A 320 -1.69 11.43 32.40
C HIS A 320 -2.13 11.28 33.86
N PHE A 321 -3.08 12.12 34.33
CA PHE A 321 -3.57 12.00 35.71
C PHE A 321 -4.25 10.65 36.00
N SER A 322 -4.71 9.94 34.97
CA SER A 322 -5.25 8.57 35.09
C SER A 322 -4.19 7.53 35.45
N ASP A 323 -2.92 7.84 35.20
CA ASP A 323 -1.80 6.96 35.49
C ASP A 323 -1.28 7.17 36.93
N LYS A 324 -1.76 8.22 37.62
CA LYS A 324 -1.40 8.50 39.02
C LYS A 324 -2.00 7.45 39.96
N ASP A 325 -1.19 7.01 40.91
CA ASP A 325 -1.56 6.03 41.94
C ASP A 325 -2.05 4.67 41.39
N VAL A 326 -1.70 4.36 40.13
CA VAL A 326 -1.87 3.02 39.55
C VAL A 326 -0.65 2.19 39.94
N PHE A 327 -0.81 1.32 40.93
CA PHE A 327 0.26 0.44 41.39
C PHE A 327 0.56 -0.65 40.36
N LEU A 328 1.72 -0.56 39.69
CA LEU A 328 2.23 -1.56 38.77
C LEU A 328 3.49 -2.20 39.35
N VAL A 329 3.53 -3.54 39.39
CA VAL A 329 4.72 -4.28 39.84
C VAL A 329 5.83 -4.13 38.79
N ASN A 330 7.03 -3.77 39.24
CA ASN A 330 8.21 -3.75 38.36
C ASN A 330 8.59 -5.20 37.99
N THR A 331 8.57 -5.52 36.69
CA THR A 331 8.84 -6.86 36.13
C THR A 331 10.27 -7.02 35.56
N PRO A 332 11.26 -6.30 36.11
CA PRO A 332 12.61 -6.01 35.58
C PRO A 332 12.88 -6.02 34.06
N ASP A 333 11.88 -5.82 33.21
CA ASP A 333 12.00 -5.96 31.75
C ASP A 333 11.48 -4.74 30.99
N TYR A 334 11.48 -3.57 31.64
CA TYR A 334 11.21 -2.26 31.04
C TYR A 334 9.93 -2.17 30.18
N PRO A 335 8.75 -2.58 30.70
CA PRO A 335 7.50 -2.43 30.00
C PRO A 335 7.08 -0.96 29.93
N VAL A 336 6.47 -0.57 28.81
CA VAL A 336 5.86 0.75 28.63
C VAL A 336 4.36 0.64 28.92
N TYR A 337 3.91 1.33 29.97
CA TYR A 337 2.51 1.45 30.37
C TYR A 337 2.10 2.93 30.44
N GLY A 338 0.81 3.18 30.34
CA GLY A 338 0.21 4.52 30.49
C GLY A 338 -0.95 4.74 29.53
N LEU A 339 -1.72 5.81 29.76
CA LEU A 339 -2.88 6.11 28.94
C LEU A 339 -2.55 6.23 27.44
N GLY A 340 -1.41 6.82 27.09
CA GLY A 340 -0.98 6.94 25.70
C GLY A 340 -0.88 5.59 24.98
N ILE A 341 -0.32 4.58 25.65
CA ILE A 341 -0.23 3.21 25.11
C ILE A 341 -1.62 2.60 24.90
N GLU A 342 -2.53 2.79 25.86
CA GLU A 342 -3.90 2.28 25.73
C GLU A 342 -4.69 3.01 24.64
N LYS A 343 -4.43 4.31 24.41
CA LYS A 343 -4.98 5.05 23.26
C LYS A 343 -4.50 4.46 21.93
N ILE A 344 -3.22 4.10 21.79
CA ILE A 344 -2.69 3.46 20.58
C ILE A 344 -3.36 2.08 20.39
N LYS A 345 -3.47 1.26 21.43
CA LYS A 345 -4.15 -0.04 21.34
C LYS A 345 -5.63 0.11 20.96
N ALA A 346 -6.33 1.09 21.53
CA ALA A 346 -7.71 1.40 21.17
C ALA A 346 -7.82 1.81 19.69
N ALA A 347 -6.95 2.71 19.23
CA ALA A 347 -6.86 3.09 17.82
C ALA A 347 -6.61 1.88 16.91
N TYR A 348 -5.70 0.99 17.30
CA TYR A 348 -5.37 -0.24 16.56
C TYR A 348 -6.59 -1.12 16.33
N ARG A 349 -7.39 -1.35 17.38
CA ARG A 349 -8.64 -2.12 17.32
C ARG A 349 -9.66 -1.47 16.41
N SER A 350 -9.89 -0.17 16.59
CA SER A 350 -10.85 0.60 15.78
C SER A 350 -10.47 0.62 14.30
N MET A 351 -9.19 0.80 13.97
CA MET A 351 -8.71 0.73 12.59
C MET A 351 -8.96 -0.64 11.96
N TYR A 352 -8.68 -1.72 12.70
CA TYR A 352 -8.90 -3.08 12.20
C TYR A 352 -10.39 -3.39 11.97
N ALA A 353 -11.28 -2.85 12.81
CA ALA A 353 -12.73 -3.03 12.67
C ALA A 353 -13.31 -2.36 11.42
N ILE A 354 -12.67 -1.30 10.91
CA ILE A 354 -13.11 -0.59 9.69
C ILE A 354 -13.09 -1.52 8.47
N PHE A 355 -12.16 -2.48 8.38
CA PHE A 355 -12.14 -3.44 7.26
C PHE A 355 -13.44 -4.25 7.17
N ASP A 356 -13.99 -4.67 8.32
CA ASP A 356 -15.27 -5.39 8.37
C ASP A 356 -16.44 -4.46 8.03
N ARG A 357 -16.40 -3.18 8.45
CA ARG A 357 -17.41 -2.18 8.07
C ARG A 357 -17.44 -1.91 6.57
N VAL A 358 -16.28 -1.80 5.94
CA VAL A 358 -16.17 -1.64 4.48
C VAL A 358 -16.65 -2.91 3.77
N THR A 359 -16.31 -4.09 4.28
CA THR A 359 -16.86 -5.35 3.75
C THR A 359 -18.39 -5.39 3.85
N TYR A 360 -18.94 -4.96 4.98
CA TYR A 360 -20.39 -4.85 5.17
C TYR A 360 -21.02 -3.88 4.17
N PHE A 361 -20.39 -2.73 3.94
CA PHE A 361 -20.81 -1.79 2.90
C PHE A 361 -20.87 -2.48 1.53
N LEU A 362 -19.79 -3.15 1.12
CA LEU A 362 -19.69 -3.82 -0.18
C LEU A 362 -20.75 -4.92 -0.34
N ASN A 363 -21.00 -5.72 0.70
CA ASN A 363 -22.04 -6.75 0.69
C ASN A 363 -23.42 -6.17 0.38
N GLN A 364 -23.75 -5.02 0.97
CA GLN A 364 -25.04 -4.35 0.75
C GLN A 364 -25.09 -3.66 -0.63
N TYR A 365 -24.03 -2.94 -1.01
CA TYR A 365 -24.01 -2.15 -2.24
C TYR A 365 -24.02 -3.02 -3.51
N PHE A 366 -23.18 -4.06 -3.55
CA PHE A 366 -23.10 -5.02 -4.65
C PHE A 366 -24.12 -6.16 -4.55
N ASP A 367 -24.97 -6.13 -3.53
CA ASP A 367 -26.03 -7.12 -3.32
C ASP A 367 -25.48 -8.56 -3.31
N LEU A 368 -24.37 -8.79 -2.61
CA LEU A 368 -23.69 -10.09 -2.61
C LEU A 368 -24.52 -11.16 -1.90
N GLY A 369 -25.39 -10.76 -0.98
CA GLY A 369 -26.33 -11.67 -0.30
C GLY A 369 -25.69 -12.53 0.79
N ILE A 370 -24.51 -12.16 1.28
CA ILE A 370 -23.90 -12.82 2.44
C ILE A 370 -24.72 -12.45 3.68
N PRO A 371 -25.15 -13.43 4.51
CA PRO A 371 -25.90 -13.16 5.74
C PRO A 371 -25.14 -12.23 6.67
N GLU A 372 -25.80 -11.25 7.29
CA GLU A 372 -25.16 -10.16 8.05
C GLU A 372 -24.14 -10.64 9.09
N LYS A 373 -24.45 -11.74 9.80
CA LYS A 373 -23.58 -12.33 10.83
C LYS A 373 -22.34 -13.03 10.29
N GLU A 374 -22.31 -13.34 9.00
CA GLU A 374 -21.20 -14.01 8.32
C GLU A 374 -20.30 -13.03 7.57
N VAL A 375 -20.70 -11.75 7.42
CA VAL A 375 -19.97 -10.78 6.62
C VAL A 375 -18.61 -10.47 7.25
N SER A 376 -17.56 -10.77 6.51
CA SER A 376 -16.18 -10.44 6.86
C SER A 376 -15.34 -10.37 5.59
N TYR A 377 -14.21 -9.66 5.63
CA TYR A 377 -13.27 -9.58 4.50
C TYR A 377 -12.72 -10.97 4.11
N LYS A 378 -12.72 -11.96 5.01
CA LYS A 378 -12.38 -13.35 4.66
C LYS A 378 -13.50 -14.04 3.87
N ARG A 379 -14.75 -13.82 4.29
CA ARG A 379 -15.95 -14.42 3.68
C ARG A 379 -16.26 -13.84 2.29
N ILE A 380 -16.03 -12.55 2.08
CA ILE A 380 -16.28 -11.89 0.78
C ILE A 380 -15.33 -12.39 -0.34
N LEU A 381 -14.13 -12.83 0.04
CA LEU A 381 -13.17 -13.46 -0.86
C LEU A 381 -13.55 -14.92 -1.20
N HIS A 382 -14.42 -15.56 -0.41
CA HIS A 382 -14.84 -16.97 -0.55
C HIS A 382 -16.36 -17.07 -0.47
N PRO A 383 -17.07 -16.62 -1.53
CA PRO A 383 -18.52 -16.70 -1.59
C PRO A 383 -19.00 -18.16 -1.61
N ASN A 384 -20.11 -18.43 -0.91
CA ASN A 384 -20.79 -19.72 -0.94
C ASN A 384 -21.72 -19.78 -2.16
N GLN A 385 -22.10 -21.00 -2.58
CA GLN A 385 -23.04 -21.18 -3.69
C GLN A 385 -24.41 -20.52 -3.46
N LYS A 386 -24.82 -20.36 -2.19
CA LYS A 386 -26.08 -19.70 -1.79
C LYS A 386 -26.04 -18.17 -1.87
N ASP A 387 -24.86 -17.58 -2.03
CA ASP A 387 -24.72 -16.12 -2.12
C ASP A 387 -25.26 -15.64 -3.47
N ARG A 388 -25.85 -14.44 -3.49
CA ARG A 388 -26.53 -13.91 -4.68
C ARG A 388 -25.55 -13.47 -5.77
N ASN A 389 -24.45 -12.84 -5.38
CA ASN A 389 -23.41 -12.39 -6.29
C ASN A 389 -22.02 -12.63 -5.69
N ARG A 390 -21.00 -12.65 -6.55
CA ARG A 390 -19.60 -12.72 -6.13
C ARG A 390 -18.97 -11.35 -6.35
N LEU A 391 -18.19 -10.88 -5.36
CA LEU A 391 -17.45 -9.62 -5.51
C LEU A 391 -16.54 -9.66 -6.75
N GLU A 392 -16.00 -10.84 -7.04
CA GLU A 392 -15.16 -11.16 -8.20
C GLU A 392 -15.76 -10.68 -9.52
N ASN A 393 -17.08 -10.84 -9.70
CA ASN A 393 -17.77 -10.47 -10.93
C ASN A 393 -17.75 -8.96 -11.20
N PHE A 394 -17.57 -8.15 -10.16
CA PHE A 394 -17.55 -6.68 -10.27
C PHE A 394 -16.12 -6.12 -10.37
N VAL A 395 -15.11 -6.91 -10.00
CA VAL A 395 -13.71 -6.48 -9.97
C VAL A 395 -13.18 -6.21 -11.39
N GLU A 396 -13.65 -6.95 -12.39
CA GLU A 396 -13.17 -6.85 -13.77
C GLU A 396 -13.39 -5.46 -14.40
N GLU A 397 -14.52 -4.82 -14.06
CA GLU A 397 -14.91 -3.50 -14.57
C GLU A 397 -14.64 -2.36 -13.57
N ASN A 398 -14.06 -2.67 -12.41
CA ASN A 398 -13.86 -1.74 -11.31
C ASN A 398 -12.44 -1.83 -10.76
N TYR A 399 -11.54 -1.07 -11.38
CA TYR A 399 -10.12 -1.04 -11.04
C TYR A 399 -9.82 -0.71 -9.56
N PRO A 400 -10.48 0.28 -8.91
CA PRO A 400 -10.31 0.47 -7.46
C PRO A 400 -10.79 -0.72 -6.61
N LEU A 401 -11.81 -1.46 -7.07
CA LEU A 401 -12.30 -2.65 -6.37
C LEU A 401 -11.31 -3.81 -6.45
N LEU A 402 -10.52 -3.89 -7.52
CA LEU A 402 -9.35 -4.79 -7.59
C LEU A 402 -8.33 -4.45 -6.50
N GLY A 403 -8.10 -3.17 -6.24
CA GLY A 403 -7.24 -2.73 -5.12
C GLY A 403 -7.75 -3.22 -3.77
N LEU A 404 -9.05 -3.09 -3.51
CA LEU A 404 -9.69 -3.61 -2.30
C LEU A 404 -9.57 -5.14 -2.18
N TRP A 405 -9.77 -5.86 -3.28
CA TRP A 405 -9.60 -7.32 -3.34
C TRP A 405 -8.22 -7.73 -2.82
N TRP A 406 -7.16 -7.07 -3.30
CA TRP A 406 -5.79 -7.35 -2.86
C TRP A 406 -5.51 -6.93 -1.42
N ILE A 407 -6.05 -5.81 -0.94
CA ILE A 407 -5.92 -5.42 0.48
C ILE A 407 -6.58 -6.48 1.38
N PHE A 408 -7.78 -6.94 1.03
CA PHE A 408 -8.47 -7.98 1.80
C PHE A 408 -7.66 -9.27 1.88
N LYS A 409 -6.93 -9.62 0.80
CA LYS A 409 -6.00 -10.75 0.83
C LYS A 409 -4.84 -10.51 1.78
N ASP A 410 -4.21 -9.34 1.75
CA ASP A 410 -3.12 -8.98 2.66
C ASP A 410 -3.55 -9.07 4.14
N ILE A 411 -4.68 -8.46 4.52
CA ILE A 411 -5.16 -8.46 5.91
C ILE A 411 -5.73 -9.82 6.36
N SER A 412 -6.11 -10.68 5.42
CA SER A 412 -6.64 -12.01 5.73
C SER A 412 -5.60 -12.97 6.32
N ASN A 413 -4.33 -12.54 6.36
CA ASN A 413 -3.21 -13.33 6.85
C ASN A 413 -3.10 -14.66 6.10
N ARG A 414 -3.38 -14.65 4.79
CA ARG A 414 -3.29 -15.82 3.92
C ARG A 414 -1.84 -16.16 3.62
N THR A 415 -1.60 -17.45 3.48
CA THR A 415 -0.37 -17.96 2.89
C THR A 415 -0.56 -18.09 1.38
N ILE A 416 0.53 -17.91 0.65
CA ILE A 416 0.57 -18.11 -0.81
C ILE A 416 0.25 -19.58 -1.11
N SER A 417 -0.48 -19.84 -2.19
CA SER A 417 -0.77 -21.23 -2.60
C SER A 417 0.50 -22.07 -2.73
N GLY A 418 0.55 -23.21 -2.06
CA GLY A 418 1.71 -24.12 -2.08
C GLY A 418 2.94 -23.65 -1.29
N ILE A 419 2.89 -22.52 -0.58
CA ILE A 419 4.03 -21.96 0.17
C ILE A 419 3.57 -21.49 1.55
N ASN A 420 4.23 -21.92 2.62
CA ASN A 420 3.93 -21.48 4.00
C ASN A 420 4.52 -20.08 4.31
N LYS A 421 4.21 -19.10 3.45
CA LYS A 421 4.65 -17.69 3.55
C LYS A 421 3.47 -16.76 3.29
N HIS A 422 3.37 -15.66 4.02
CA HIS A 422 2.28 -14.70 3.91
C HIS A 422 2.51 -13.71 2.75
N ILE A 423 1.44 -13.36 2.03
CA ILE A 423 1.48 -12.43 0.88
C ILE A 423 2.10 -11.06 1.28
N ASP A 424 1.74 -10.59 2.48
CA ASP A 424 2.36 -9.43 3.11
C ASP A 424 2.86 -9.80 4.52
N PRO A 425 4.18 -9.99 4.71
CA PRO A 425 4.75 -10.30 6.01
C PRO A 425 4.48 -9.23 7.06
N VAL A 426 4.42 -7.95 6.67
CA VAL A 426 4.13 -6.83 7.59
C VAL A 426 2.68 -6.90 8.05
N MET A 427 1.73 -7.11 7.13
CA MET A 427 0.32 -7.25 7.50
C MET A 427 0.02 -8.53 8.27
N SER A 428 0.81 -9.59 8.08
CA SER A 428 0.78 -10.76 8.96
C SER A 428 1.12 -10.37 10.40
N LYS A 429 2.19 -9.58 10.60
CA LYS A 429 2.57 -9.09 11.93
C LYS A 429 1.50 -8.15 12.51
N VAL A 430 0.90 -7.30 11.69
CA VAL A 430 -0.25 -6.47 12.10
C VAL A 430 -1.41 -7.32 12.63
N SER A 431 -1.74 -8.41 11.93
CA SER A 431 -2.80 -9.35 12.34
C SER A 431 -2.47 -10.06 13.67
N GLN A 432 -1.21 -10.47 13.85
CA GLN A 432 -0.73 -11.09 15.09
C GLN A 432 -0.78 -10.12 16.28
N VAL A 433 -0.34 -8.87 16.07
CA VAL A 433 -0.41 -7.81 17.08
C VAL A 433 -1.86 -7.52 17.46
N ARG A 434 -2.77 -7.39 16.48
CA ARG A 434 -4.21 -7.24 16.76
C ARG A 434 -4.73 -8.39 17.63
N ASN A 435 -4.41 -9.63 17.27
CA ASN A 435 -4.86 -10.79 18.03
C ASN A 435 -4.31 -10.79 19.47
N ALA A 436 -3.04 -10.43 19.63
CA ALA A 436 -2.40 -10.35 20.94
C ALA A 436 -3.01 -9.25 21.82
N ILE A 437 -3.28 -8.08 21.25
CA ILE A 437 -3.95 -6.96 21.93
C ILE A 437 -5.35 -7.35 22.42
N GLU A 438 -6.06 -8.23 21.70
CA GLU A 438 -7.44 -8.59 22.00
C GLU A 438 -7.60 -9.74 22.98
N HIS A 439 -6.70 -10.72 22.91
CA HIS A 439 -6.92 -12.04 23.52
C HIS A 439 -5.74 -12.55 24.35
N ARG A 440 -4.62 -11.84 24.41
CA ARG A 440 -3.40 -12.31 25.08
C ARG A 440 -2.79 -11.24 25.97
N TYR A 441 -1.79 -11.64 26.75
CA TYR A 441 -0.91 -10.70 27.42
C TYR A 441 0.00 -10.05 26.38
N PHE A 442 -0.24 -8.78 26.07
CA PHE A 442 0.52 -8.00 25.09
C PHE A 442 1.40 -6.97 25.80
N LYS A 443 2.71 -7.09 25.60
CA LYS A 443 3.73 -6.33 26.30
C LYS A 443 4.57 -5.50 25.33
N ILE A 444 4.62 -4.20 25.58
CA ILE A 444 5.41 -3.24 24.80
C ILE A 444 6.64 -2.90 25.62
N LEU A 445 7.82 -2.98 25.01
CA LEU A 445 9.11 -2.72 25.65
C LEU A 445 9.74 -1.46 25.07
N ASP A 446 10.50 -0.72 25.87
CA ASP A 446 11.20 0.49 25.40
C ASP A 446 12.45 0.16 24.55
N TYR A 447 12.86 -1.11 24.53
CA TYR A 447 13.99 -1.63 23.76
C TYR A 447 13.54 -2.74 22.80
N HIS A 448 14.41 -3.11 21.84
CA HIS A 448 14.12 -4.21 20.93
C HIS A 448 14.44 -5.56 21.60
N PRO A 449 13.48 -6.48 21.76
CA PRO A 449 13.79 -7.80 22.29
C PRO A 449 14.63 -8.58 21.28
N ASP A 450 15.88 -8.89 21.63
CA ASP A 450 16.72 -9.77 20.82
C ASP A 450 16.08 -11.16 20.73
N SER A 451 15.86 -11.62 19.50
CA SER A 451 15.14 -12.87 19.22
C SER A 451 15.98 -14.14 19.40
N SER A 452 17.30 -14.02 19.58
CA SER A 452 18.25 -15.13 19.44
C SER A 452 18.90 -15.62 20.73
N SER A 453 18.71 -14.98 21.87
CA SER A 453 19.29 -15.48 23.12
C SER A 453 18.57 -14.89 24.34
N ASP A 454 17.54 -15.57 24.83
CA ASP A 454 17.44 -15.76 26.27
C ASP A 454 16.33 -16.75 26.68
N SER A 455 16.74 -17.78 27.42
CA SER A 455 15.86 -18.67 28.18
C SER A 455 15.20 -17.98 29.39
N SER A 456 15.45 -16.68 29.57
CA SER A 456 14.92 -15.81 30.64
C SER A 456 13.63 -15.06 30.25
N LEU A 457 13.18 -15.17 29.00
CA LEU A 457 12.07 -14.40 28.47
C LEU A 457 10.71 -14.93 28.99
N ASP A 458 9.89 -14.04 29.57
CA ASP A 458 8.45 -14.26 29.84
C ASP A 458 7.72 -14.84 28.61
N ASN A 459 7.44 -16.14 28.63
CA ASN A 459 6.78 -16.88 27.54
C ASN A 459 5.26 -16.68 27.51
N LEU A 460 4.68 -16.04 28.53
CA LEU A 460 3.25 -15.74 28.58
C LEU A 460 2.91 -14.55 27.65
N ALA A 461 3.80 -13.56 27.59
CA ALA A 461 3.60 -12.32 26.84
C ALA A 461 3.94 -12.45 25.35
N TYR A 462 3.11 -11.86 24.50
CA TYR A 462 3.56 -11.41 23.19
C TYR A 462 4.32 -10.09 23.37
N LYS A 463 5.58 -10.03 22.93
CA LYS A 463 6.47 -8.88 23.14
C LYS A 463 6.72 -8.14 21.83
N ILE A 464 6.76 -6.82 21.90
CA ILE A 464 7.13 -5.94 20.79
C ILE A 464 7.82 -4.70 21.35
N SER A 465 8.73 -4.09 20.60
CA SER A 465 9.28 -2.79 21.00
C SER A 465 8.30 -1.66 20.67
N PHE A 466 8.43 -0.55 21.37
CA PHE A 466 7.61 0.63 21.10
C PHE A 466 7.78 1.14 19.68
N GLN A 467 9.02 1.23 19.17
CA GLN A 467 9.30 1.71 17.80
C GLN A 467 8.64 0.82 16.74
N GLU A 468 8.65 -0.49 16.98
CA GLU A 468 8.03 -1.44 16.06
C GLU A 468 6.49 -1.37 16.13
N PHE A 469 5.93 -1.23 17.32
CA PHE A 469 4.49 -1.05 17.51
C PHE A 469 3.99 0.26 16.88
N GLU A 470 4.75 1.35 16.99
CA GLU A 470 4.52 2.61 16.30
C GLU A 470 4.49 2.41 14.78
N ALA A 471 5.54 1.78 14.21
CA ALA A 471 5.61 1.54 12.77
C ALA A 471 4.44 0.69 12.24
N LEU A 472 4.05 -0.36 12.97
CA LEU A 472 2.88 -1.18 12.63
C LEU A 472 1.57 -0.39 12.76
N THR A 473 1.46 0.52 13.74
CA THR A 473 0.29 1.39 13.90
C THR A 473 0.16 2.34 12.71
N ILE A 474 1.23 3.04 12.32
CA ILE A 474 1.23 3.90 11.12
C ILE A 474 0.87 3.10 9.87
N THR A 475 1.42 1.88 9.73
CA THR A 475 1.14 0.99 8.60
C THR A 475 -0.34 0.59 8.53
N LEU A 476 -0.93 0.22 9.67
CA LEU A 476 -2.35 -0.11 9.75
C LEU A 476 -3.22 1.10 9.40
N MET A 477 -2.90 2.30 9.90
CA MET A 477 -3.65 3.52 9.57
C MET A 477 -3.59 3.84 8.07
N LYS A 478 -2.41 3.73 7.43
CA LYS A 478 -2.25 3.91 5.98
C LYS A 478 -3.09 2.92 5.16
N ASN A 479 -3.10 1.63 5.54
CA ASN A 479 -3.93 0.63 4.85
C ASN A 479 -5.43 0.88 5.08
N THR A 480 -5.82 1.29 6.29
CA THR A 480 -7.22 1.60 6.61
C THR A 480 -7.70 2.80 5.80
N ARG A 481 -6.88 3.86 5.71
CA ARG A 481 -7.11 5.02 4.84
C ARG A 481 -7.29 4.60 3.39
N GLU A 482 -6.36 3.81 2.87
CA GLU A 482 -6.39 3.32 1.49
C GLU A 482 -7.70 2.58 1.19
N VAL A 483 -8.15 1.70 2.08
CA VAL A 483 -9.44 1.00 1.94
C VAL A 483 -10.62 1.97 1.88
N ILE A 484 -10.65 3.02 2.71
CA ILE A 484 -11.74 3.99 2.71
C ILE A 484 -11.79 4.78 1.40
N ILE A 485 -10.63 5.21 0.88
CA ILE A 485 -10.57 5.97 -0.37
C ILE A 485 -10.90 5.07 -1.57
N LEU A 486 -10.34 3.86 -1.62
CA LEU A 486 -10.66 2.90 -2.67
C LEU A 486 -12.14 2.52 -2.66
N LEU A 487 -12.79 2.43 -1.50
CA LEU A 487 -14.24 2.23 -1.43
C LEU A 487 -14.97 3.33 -2.19
N VAL A 488 -14.68 4.60 -1.90
CA VAL A 488 -15.32 5.75 -2.56
C VAL A 488 -15.08 5.72 -4.07
N MET A 489 -13.84 5.48 -4.50
CA MET A 489 -13.49 5.37 -5.91
C MET A 489 -14.19 4.19 -6.59
N SER A 490 -14.32 3.05 -5.91
CA SER A 490 -15.08 1.90 -6.41
C SER A 490 -16.54 2.25 -6.62
N ILE A 491 -17.18 2.95 -5.69
CA ILE A 491 -18.58 3.39 -5.85
C ILE A 491 -18.68 4.37 -7.02
N TYR A 492 -17.76 5.33 -7.15
CA TYR A 492 -17.75 6.27 -8.26
C TYR A 492 -17.68 5.59 -9.62
N VAL A 493 -16.76 4.63 -9.79
CA VAL A 493 -16.65 3.84 -11.04
C VAL A 493 -17.93 3.03 -11.30
N SER A 494 -18.49 2.40 -10.27
CA SER A 494 -19.72 1.61 -10.41
C SER A 494 -20.95 2.44 -10.78
N GLU A 495 -21.13 3.64 -10.22
CA GLU A 495 -22.23 4.53 -10.59
C GLU A 495 -22.04 5.10 -12.01
N LYS A 496 -20.82 5.53 -12.37
CA LYS A 496 -20.49 5.99 -13.73
C LYS A 496 -20.74 4.92 -14.80
N ASN A 497 -20.47 3.65 -14.49
CA ASN A 497 -20.74 2.55 -15.41
C ASN A 497 -22.25 2.30 -15.58
N ARG A 498 -23.07 2.57 -14.56
CA ARG A 498 -24.53 2.45 -14.66
C ARG A 498 -25.15 3.57 -15.47
N GLU A 499 -24.73 4.81 -15.26
CA GLU A 499 -25.19 5.98 -16.04
C GLU A 499 -25.01 5.74 -17.56
N LYS A 500 -23.85 5.20 -17.95
CA LYS A 500 -23.56 4.82 -19.34
C LYS A 500 -24.45 3.70 -19.90
N LEU A 501 -24.98 2.82 -19.04
CA LEU A 501 -25.90 1.75 -19.44
C LEU A 501 -27.34 2.25 -19.55
N THR A 502 -27.72 3.26 -18.77
CA THR A 502 -29.05 3.89 -18.84
C THR A 502 -29.20 4.88 -19.99
N GLU A 503 -28.09 5.45 -20.49
CA GLU A 503 -28.06 6.33 -21.67
C GLU A 503 -28.07 5.58 -23.02
N ARG A 504 -27.86 4.26 -23.01
CA ARG A 504 -27.91 3.37 -24.19
C ARG A 504 -29.26 2.69 -24.30
#